data_AF-A0A6G3LCL7-F1
#
_entry.id   AF-A0A6G3LCL7-F1
#
_cell.length_a   1.000
_cell.length_b   1.000
_cell.length_c   1.000
_cell.angle_alpha   90.00
_cell.angle_beta   90.00
_cell.angle_gamma   90.00
#
_symmetry.space_group_name_H-M   'P 1'
#
loop_
_entity.id
_entity.type
_entity.pdbx_description
1 polymer ?
#
loop_
_entity_poly.entity_id
_entity_poly.type
_entity_poly.pdbx_seq_one_letter_code
_entity_poly.pdbx_strand_id
1 'polypeptide(L)'
;TNLNYTIPTDGAIIIPSPIGIINGTKNYADATLLLRYLLSKQAAISLANAYTYSSRTDGPTPPGLPPLTQIKTFETSISALQAYVSGLRDNWTAIFGG
;
A
#
# COMPACT_ATOMS: atom_id res chain seq x y z
N THR A 1 22.35 -12.29 8.09
CA THR A 1 22.70 -11.35 6.99
C THR A 1 22.21 -9.98 7.41
N ASN A 2 23.09 -8.97 7.49
CA ASN A 2 22.67 -7.61 7.82
C ASN A 2 22.12 -6.94 6.55
N LEU A 3 20.80 -6.96 6.40
CA LEU A 3 20.11 -6.22 5.35
C LEU A 3 19.89 -4.79 5.83
N ASN A 4 20.45 -3.82 5.10
CA ASN A 4 20.18 -2.40 5.31
C ASN A 4 19.11 -1.96 4.32
N TYR A 5 18.15 -1.15 4.76
CA TYR A 5 17.20 -0.49 3.87
C TYR A 5 17.60 0.97 3.66
N THR A 6 17.17 1.56 2.54
CA THR A 6 17.35 2.99 2.26
C THR A 6 16.10 3.50 1.58
N ILE A 7 15.61 4.66 2.03
CA ILE A 7 14.52 5.38 1.39
C ILE A 7 15.17 6.40 0.43
N PRO A 8 14.83 6.39 -0.87
CA PRO A 8 15.41 7.34 -1.82
C PRO A 8 15.10 8.80 -1.45
N THR A 9 16.08 9.69 -1.62
CA THR A 9 15.98 11.10 -1.20
C THR A 9 15.13 11.96 -2.15
N ASP A 10 15.05 11.55 -3.41
CA ASP A 10 14.20 12.14 -4.44
C ASP A 10 12.72 11.82 -4.24
N GLY A 11 12.42 10.65 -3.66
CA GLY A 11 11.09 10.27 -3.17
C GLY A 11 10.90 8.75 -3.21
N ALA A 12 9.88 8.27 -2.51
CA ALA A 12 9.44 6.87 -2.55
C ALA A 12 8.07 6.73 -3.21
N ILE A 13 7.84 5.58 -3.83
CA ILE A 13 6.52 5.18 -4.32
C ILE A 13 5.78 4.49 -3.17
N ILE A 14 4.55 4.93 -2.90
CA ILE A 14 3.64 4.24 -1.99
C ILE A 14 2.70 3.37 -2.83
N ILE A 15 2.65 2.09 -2.50
CA ILE A 15 1.72 1.14 -3.12
C ILE A 15 0.59 0.88 -2.12
N PRO A 16 -0.62 1.39 -2.36
CA PRO A 16 -1.77 1.06 -1.52
C PRO A 16 -2.19 -0.39 -1.76
N SER A 17 -2.57 -1.10 -0.69
CA SER A 17 -3.19 -2.43 -0.75
C SER A 17 -4.71 -2.29 -0.56
N PRO A 18 -5.50 -2.15 -1.65
CA PRO A 18 -6.93 -1.93 -1.53
C PRO A 18 -7.68 -3.17 -1.05
N ILE A 19 -8.78 -2.95 -0.35
CA ILE A 19 -9.72 -3.99 0.08
C ILE A 19 -11.11 -3.61 -0.43
N GLY A 20 -11.87 -4.60 -0.91
CA GLY A 20 -13.23 -4.40 -1.39
C GLY A 20 -14.14 -5.58 -1.04
N ILE A 21 -15.44 -5.32 -0.97
CA ILE A 21 -16.46 -6.36 -0.82
C ILE A 21 -16.93 -6.77 -2.22
N ILE A 22 -16.88 -8.06 -2.52
CA ILE A 22 -17.31 -8.60 -3.80
C ILE A 22 -18.84 -8.47 -3.92
N ASN A 23 -19.31 -7.97 -5.05
CA ASN A 23 -20.74 -7.87 -5.35
C ASN A 23 -21.38 -9.28 -5.38
N GLY A 24 -22.58 -9.41 -4.81
CA GLY A 24 -23.30 -10.70 -4.75
C GLY A 24 -22.78 -11.67 -3.69
N THR A 25 -21.90 -11.25 -2.78
CA THR A 25 -21.50 -12.08 -1.63
C THR A 25 -22.73 -12.49 -0.80
N LYS A 26 -22.77 -13.76 -0.37
CA LYS A 26 -23.81 -14.26 0.53
C LYS A 26 -23.63 -13.79 1.97
N ASN A 27 -22.44 -13.30 2.32
CA ASN A 27 -22.06 -12.91 3.68
C ASN A 27 -21.70 -11.42 3.76
N TYR A 28 -22.60 -10.56 3.28
CA TYR A 28 -22.34 -9.11 3.21
C TYR A 28 -22.05 -8.48 4.58
N ALA A 29 -22.79 -8.92 5.62
CA ALA A 29 -22.62 -8.42 6.98
C ALA A 29 -21.22 -8.76 7.53
N ASP A 30 -20.76 -9.99 7.36
CA ASP A 30 -19.44 -10.43 7.84
C ASP A 30 -18.32 -9.76 7.04
N ALA A 31 -18.47 -9.63 5.72
CA ALA A 31 -17.52 -8.91 4.89
C ALA A 31 -17.39 -7.43 5.31
N THR A 32 -18.52 -6.80 5.66
CA THR A 32 -18.55 -5.42 6.19
C THR A 32 -17.85 -5.34 7.55
N LEU A 33 -18.06 -6.33 8.42
CA LEU A 33 -17.40 -6.39 9.72
C LEU A 33 -15.88 -6.54 9.58
N LEU A 34 -15.42 -7.41 8.67
CA LEU A 34 -14.00 -7.56 8.37
C LEU A 34 -13.39 -6.26 7.81
N LEU A 35 -14.08 -5.60 6.87
CA LEU A 35 -13.62 -4.31 6.35
C LEU A 35 -13.48 -3.26 7.46
N ARG A 36 -14.46 -3.17 8.37
CA ARG A 36 -14.41 -2.27 9.53
C ARG A 36 -13.26 -2.61 10.46
N TYR A 37 -13.02 -3.90 10.70
CA TYR A 37 -11.88 -4.34 11.51
C TYR A 37 -10.56 -3.91 10.88
N LEU A 38 -10.36 -4.12 9.58
CA LEU A 38 -9.11 -3.77 8.88
C LEU A 38 -8.83 -2.25 8.89
N LEU A 39 -9.86 -1.42 9.01
CA LEU A 39 -9.75 0.05 9.15
C LEU A 39 -9.67 0.54 10.62
N SER A 40 -9.68 -0.39 11.59
CA SER A 40 -9.62 -0.06 13.01
C SER A 40 -8.20 0.25 13.48
N LYS A 41 -8.09 0.85 14.67
CA LYS A 41 -6.80 1.06 15.35
C LYS A 41 -6.08 -0.26 15.67
N GLN A 42 -6.83 -1.30 16.02
CA GLN A 42 -6.26 -2.60 16.36
C GLN A 42 -5.60 -3.27 15.14
N ALA A 43 -6.24 -3.18 13.96
CA ALA A 43 -5.63 -3.63 12.73
C ALA A 43 -4.42 -2.78 12.35
N ALA A 44 -4.46 -1.46 12.56
CA ALA A 44 -3.29 -0.60 12.32
C ALA A 44 -2.06 -0.98 13.15
N ILE A 45 -2.25 -1.36 14.43
CA ILE A 45 -1.18 -1.89 15.27
C ILE A 45 -0.65 -3.21 14.70
N SER A 46 -1.55 -4.11 14.30
CA SER A 46 -1.18 -5.40 13.72
C SER A 46 -0.38 -5.25 12.42
N LEU A 47 -0.76 -4.29 11.57
CA LEU A 47 -0.05 -3.94 10.34
C LEU A 47 1.36 -3.38 10.63
N ALA A 48 1.48 -2.46 11.59
CA ALA A 48 2.77 -1.89 11.95
C ALA A 48 3.75 -2.96 12.47
N ASN A 49 3.26 -3.90 13.29
CA ASN A 49 4.05 -5.04 13.76
C ASN A 49 4.47 -5.99 12.62
N ALA A 50 3.67 -6.05 11.55
CA ALA A 50 3.99 -6.74 10.31
C ALA A 50 4.75 -5.87 9.29
N TYR A 51 5.39 -4.79 9.75
CA TYR A 51 6.19 -3.87 8.93
C TYR A 51 5.42 -3.17 7.79
N THR A 52 4.11 -2.98 7.96
CA THR A 52 3.22 -2.35 6.97
C THR A 52 2.62 -1.05 7.54
N TYR A 53 2.68 0.03 6.76
CA TYR A 53 1.99 1.28 7.12
C TYR A 53 0.47 1.11 7.01
N SER A 54 -0.26 1.59 8.01
CA SER A 54 -1.72 1.71 7.94
C SER A 54 -2.13 2.91 7.08
N SER A 55 -3.30 2.84 6.45
CA SER A 55 -3.94 4.00 5.81
C SER A 55 -4.48 5.03 6.81
N ARG A 56 -4.50 4.69 8.12
CA ARG A 56 -4.89 5.63 9.18
C ARG A 56 -3.80 6.65 9.44
N THR A 57 -4.19 7.93 9.54
CA THR A 57 -3.28 9.03 9.89
C THR A 57 -2.85 9.04 11.36
N ASP A 58 -3.60 8.38 12.23
CA ASP A 58 -3.31 8.21 13.66
C ASP A 58 -2.74 6.81 14.00
N GLY A 59 -2.34 6.04 12.98
CA GLY A 59 -1.75 4.71 13.15
C GLY A 59 -0.30 4.76 13.64
N PRO A 60 0.17 3.69 14.30
CA PRO A 60 1.56 3.58 14.68
C PRO A 60 2.47 3.44 13.45
N THR A 61 3.73 3.85 13.62
CA THR A 61 4.77 3.64 12.62
C THR A 61 5.38 2.25 12.79
N PRO A 62 5.67 1.51 11.69
CA PRO A 62 6.39 0.26 11.76
C PRO A 62 7.74 0.35 12.49
N PRO A 63 8.16 -0.68 13.25
CA PRO A 63 9.43 -0.68 13.96
C PRO A 63 10.62 -0.43 13.03
N GLY A 64 11.47 0.55 13.40
CA GLY A 64 12.69 0.86 12.68
C GLY A 64 12.51 1.64 11.37
N LEU A 65 11.27 2.02 11.00
CA LEU A 65 10.98 2.89 9.85
C LEU A 65 10.53 4.29 10.33
N PRO A 66 10.70 5.35 9.52
CA PRO A 66 10.21 6.69 9.86
C PRO A 66 8.68 6.79 9.71
N PRO A 67 8.02 7.75 10.38
CA PRO A 67 6.62 8.06 10.12
C PRO A 67 6.37 8.36 8.64
N LEU A 68 5.20 7.96 8.13
CA LEU A 68 4.87 8.15 6.70
C LEU A 68 4.93 9.63 6.28
N THR A 69 4.60 10.55 7.20
CA THR A 69 4.67 12.00 6.99
C THR A 69 6.10 12.55 6.84
N GLN A 70 7.12 11.76 7.18
CA GLN A 70 8.54 12.12 7.00
C GLN A 70 9.11 11.51 5.72
N ILE A 71 8.35 10.68 5.01
CA ILE A 71 8.76 10.09 3.73
C ILE A 71 8.29 11.03 2.62
N LYS A 72 9.24 11.51 1.81
CA LYS A 72 8.89 12.21 0.56
C LYS A 72 8.29 11.19 -0.41
N THR A 73 7.11 11.48 -0.94
CA THR A 73 6.37 10.53 -1.79
C THR A 73 6.07 11.14 -3.14
N PHE A 74 6.04 10.29 -4.17
CA PHE A 74 5.53 10.70 -5.47
C PHE A 74 4.00 10.65 -5.45
N GLU A 75 3.35 11.80 -5.61
CA GLU A 75 1.90 11.84 -5.79
C GLU A 75 1.55 11.13 -7.10
N THR A 76 0.88 9.99 -6.98
CA THR A 76 0.56 9.13 -8.10
C THR A 76 -0.95 8.98 -8.20
N SER A 77 -1.53 9.45 -9.31
CA SER A 77 -2.94 9.24 -9.61
C SER A 77 -3.15 7.85 -10.20
N ILE A 78 -3.81 6.97 -9.46
CA ILE A 78 -4.14 5.61 -9.94
C ILE A 78 -5.02 5.66 -11.21
N SER A 79 -5.96 6.60 -11.28
CA SER A 79 -6.80 6.77 -12.47
C SER A 79 -6.01 7.26 -13.68
N ALA A 80 -5.01 8.12 -13.47
CA ALA A 80 -4.11 8.52 -14.55
C ALA A 80 -3.24 7.35 -15.03
N LEU A 81 -2.76 6.51 -14.11
CA LEU A 81 -1.94 5.34 -14.46
C LEU A 81 -2.70 4.31 -15.30
N GLN A 82 -4.00 4.11 -15.07
CA GLN A 82 -4.82 3.12 -15.78
C GLN A 82 -4.71 3.22 -17.31
N ALA A 83 -4.59 4.44 -17.86
CA ALA A 83 -4.45 4.66 -19.30
C ALA A 83 -3.13 4.13 -19.88
N TYR A 84 -2.11 3.91 -19.05
CA TYR A 84 -0.75 3.56 -19.47
C TYR A 84 -0.32 2.14 -19.07
N VAL A 85 -1.01 1.48 -18.13
CA VAL A 85 -0.58 0.20 -17.55
C VAL A 85 -0.31 -0.87 -18.63
N SER A 86 -1.15 -0.96 -19.67
CA SER A 86 -0.95 -1.93 -20.75
C SER A 86 0.34 -1.65 -21.53
N GLY A 87 0.56 -0.41 -21.95
CA GLY A 87 1.77 -0.03 -22.70
C GLY A 87 3.05 -0.05 -21.87
N LEU A 88 2.96 0.17 -20.55
CA LEU A 88 4.11 0.11 -19.65
C LEU A 88 4.73 -1.29 -19.58
N ARG A 89 3.91 -2.34 -19.58
CA ARG A 89 4.40 -3.72 -19.58
C ARG A 89 5.17 -4.03 -20.86
N ASP A 90 4.63 -3.65 -22.01
CA ASP A 90 5.26 -3.89 -23.31
C ASP A 90 6.60 -3.14 -23.41
N ASN A 91 6.62 -1.87 -22.98
CA ASN A 91 7.85 -1.07 -22.92
C ASN A 91 8.90 -1.69 -21.98
N TRP A 92 8.48 -2.21 -20.82
CA TRP A 92 9.39 -2.88 -19.90
C TRP A 92 10.03 -4.10 -20.55
N THR A 93 9.24 -4.98 -21.18
CA THR A 93 9.75 -6.16 -21.89
C THR A 93 10.69 -5.78 -23.01
N ALA A 94 10.40 -4.73 -23.77
CA ALA A 94 11.25 -4.27 -24.86
C ALA A 94 12.62 -3.74 -24.38
N ILE A 95 12.67 -3.03 -23.24
CA ILE A 95 13.90 -2.45 -22.71
C ILE A 95 14.74 -3.48 -21.94
N PHE A 96 14.09 -4.26 -21.08
CA PHE A 96 14.79 -5.07 -20.08
C PHE A 96 14.77 -6.58 -20.37
N GLY A 97 13.99 -7.04 -21.35
CA GLY A 97 13.88 -8.46 -21.68
C GLY A 97 13.18 -9.24 -20.56
N GLY A 98 11.85 -9.26 -20.59
CA GLY A 98 11.01 -10.08 -19.72
C GLY A 98 10.70 -11.44 -20.31
#